data_AF-A0A2N1CV67-F1
#
_entry.id   AF-A0A2N1CV67-F1
#
_cell.length_a   1.000
_cell.length_b   1.000
_cell.length_c   1.000
_cell.angle_alpha   90.00
_cell.angle_beta   90.00
_cell.angle_gamma   90.00
#
_symmetry.space_group_name_H-M   'P 1'
#
loop_
_entity.id
_entity.type
_entity.pdbx_description
1 polymer ?
#
loop_
_entity_poly.entity_id
_entity_poly.type
_entity_poly.pdbx_seq_one_letter_code
_entity_poly.pdbx_strand_id
1 'polypeptide(L)'
;MFPSPRLTFSEVKRRICWDHRRLLNMLNEKGIRNRKSAYFHPSFHAVLFYRLANYFQARGSSWLGRMIWHFNLLWTGADISEHADIGEGFVVLHPAGVAVMGSAGKNLTVSACSGLGGETGRFEDIGAGPGFCLIGDNVILEPHSGVLGPVTVGNNVIISAVVAVTFDVPDNTTVEAHEYRAISNAK
;
A
#
# COMPACT_ATOMS: atom_id res chain seq x y z
N MET A 1 18.79 1.95 6.06
CA MET A 1 17.94 3.01 6.65
C MET A 1 17.16 3.61 5.50
N PHE A 2 15.82 3.66 5.57
CA PHE A 2 15.00 4.20 4.48
C PHE A 2 15.39 5.66 4.19
N PRO A 3 15.82 6.00 2.98
CA PRO A 3 16.07 7.39 2.59
C PRO A 3 14.73 8.07 2.28
N SER A 4 13.82 8.18 3.26
CA SER A 4 12.62 8.98 3.04
C SER A 4 13.02 10.45 2.96
N PRO A 5 12.68 11.18 1.88
CA PRO A 5 12.94 12.60 1.81
C PRO A 5 12.28 13.29 3.01
N ARG A 6 12.92 14.30 3.60
CA ARG A 6 12.26 15.11 4.63
C ARG A 6 11.13 15.91 4.00
N LEU A 7 9.94 15.32 3.94
CA LEU A 7 8.76 15.96 3.37
C LEU A 7 8.35 17.16 4.23
N THR A 8 8.09 18.27 3.58
CA THR A 8 7.46 19.44 4.18
C THR A 8 5.99 19.13 4.47
N PHE A 9 5.41 19.84 5.43
CA PHE A 9 3.98 19.69 5.73
C PHE A 9 3.09 20.05 4.53
N SER A 10 3.52 21.02 3.71
CA SER A 10 2.84 21.41 2.47
C SER A 10 2.80 20.27 1.45
N GLU A 11 3.90 19.53 1.29
CA GLU A 11 3.94 18.35 0.42
C GLU A 11 3.06 17.22 0.95
N VAL A 12 3.07 16.97 2.26
CA VAL A 12 2.20 15.96 2.89
C VAL A 12 0.73 16.31 2.68
N LYS A 13 0.34 17.57 2.91
CA LYS A 13 -1.02 18.07 2.64
C LYS A 13 -1.40 17.87 1.17
N ARG A 14 -0.47 18.16 0.25
CA ARG A 14 -0.67 17.95 -1.20
C ARG A 14 -0.90 16.47 -1.52
N ARG A 15 -0.10 15.56 -0.96
CA ARG A 15 -0.26 14.10 -1.13
C ARG A 15 -1.62 13.63 -0.61
N ILE A 16 -2.02 14.04 0.60
CA ILE A 16 -3.34 13.72 1.18
C ILE A 16 -4.49 14.17 0.26
N CYS A 17 -4.40 15.36 -0.32
CA CYS A 17 -5.41 15.85 -1.26
C CYS A 17 -5.49 14.99 -2.54
N TRP A 18 -4.36 14.53 -3.06
CA TRP A 18 -4.32 13.62 -4.21
C TRP A 18 -4.88 12.23 -3.88
N ASP A 19 -4.48 11.66 -2.74
CA ASP A 19 -4.96 10.37 -2.24
C ASP A 19 -6.50 10.40 -2.10
N HIS A 20 -7.03 11.44 -1.43
CA HIS A 20 -8.47 11.60 -1.24
C HIS A 20 -9.22 11.80 -2.57
N ARG A 21 -8.67 12.60 -3.50
CA ARG A 21 -9.28 12.80 -4.82
C ARG A 21 -9.35 11.50 -5.61
N ARG A 22 -8.30 10.70 -5.60
CA ARG A 22 -8.28 9.41 -6.30
C ARG A 22 -9.29 8.44 -5.69
N LEU A 23 -9.37 8.35 -4.36
CA LEU A 23 -10.41 7.56 -3.68
C LEU A 23 -11.82 8.01 -4.09
N LEU A 24 -12.10 9.31 -4.12
CA LEU A 24 -13.40 9.85 -4.54
C LEU A 24 -13.75 9.46 -5.99
N ASN A 25 -12.78 9.52 -6.91
CA ASN A 25 -13.00 9.12 -8.30
C ASN A 25 -13.38 7.63 -8.39
N MET A 26 -12.64 6.75 -7.70
CA MET A 26 -12.94 5.32 -7.66
C MET A 26 -14.31 5.01 -7.04
N LEU A 27 -14.71 5.74 -5.99
CA LEU A 27 -16.04 5.60 -5.39
C LEU A 27 -17.15 6.06 -6.35
N ASN A 28 -16.93 7.17 -7.07
CA ASN A 28 -17.87 7.69 -8.06
C ASN A 28 -18.06 6.73 -9.24
N GLU A 29 -16.99 6.11 -9.74
CA GLU A 29 -17.04 5.07 -10.78
C GLU A 29 -17.90 3.87 -10.34
N LYS A 30 -17.89 3.54 -9.04
CA LYS A 30 -18.75 2.53 -8.42
C LYS A 30 -20.16 3.03 -8.08
N GLY A 31 -20.54 4.24 -8.48
CA GLY A 31 -21.85 4.84 -8.23
C GLY A 31 -22.05 5.39 -6.81
N ILE A 32 -21.01 5.41 -5.96
CA ILE A 32 -21.05 5.93 -4.59
C ILE A 32 -20.77 7.43 -4.63
N ARG A 33 -21.84 8.24 -4.70
CA ARG A 33 -21.75 9.70 -4.95
C ARG A 33 -21.68 10.59 -3.71
N ASN A 34 -21.79 10.03 -2.50
CA ASN A 34 -21.82 10.82 -1.27
C ASN A 34 -20.41 11.29 -0.85
N ARG A 35 -20.00 12.47 -1.33
CA ARG A 35 -18.68 13.06 -1.05
C ARG A 35 -18.43 13.34 0.42
N LYS A 36 -19.46 13.53 1.25
CA LYS A 36 -19.30 13.83 2.68
C LYS A 36 -18.95 12.57 3.48
N SER A 37 -19.52 11.41 3.13
CA SER A 37 -19.17 10.15 3.80
C SER A 37 -17.76 9.67 3.47
N ALA A 38 -17.14 10.16 2.38
CA ALA A 38 -15.77 9.82 2.02
C ALA A 38 -14.74 10.24 3.08
N TYR A 39 -14.98 11.32 3.83
CA TYR A 39 -14.13 11.74 4.94
C TYR A 39 -14.16 10.76 6.12
N PHE A 40 -15.23 9.98 6.27
CA PHE A 40 -15.37 8.95 7.29
C PHE A 40 -15.04 7.55 6.74
N HIS A 41 -14.60 7.47 5.47
CA HIS A 41 -14.32 6.19 4.85
C HIS A 41 -13.04 5.60 5.44
N PRO A 42 -13.03 4.32 5.85
CA PRO A 42 -11.86 3.71 6.49
C PRO A 42 -10.61 3.76 5.58
N SER A 43 -10.79 3.63 4.26
CA SER A 43 -9.73 3.86 3.26
C SER A 43 -9.05 5.22 3.37
N PHE A 44 -9.82 6.28 3.59
CA PHE A 44 -9.26 7.62 3.71
C PHE A 44 -8.48 7.75 5.02
N HIS A 45 -9.05 7.27 6.13
CA HIS A 45 -8.37 7.27 7.43
C HIS A 45 -7.06 6.49 7.40
N ALA A 46 -7.04 5.31 6.77
CA ALA A 46 -5.85 4.46 6.67
C ALA A 46 -4.67 5.20 6.02
N VAL A 47 -4.93 5.86 4.90
CA VAL A 47 -3.91 6.64 4.19
C VAL A 47 -3.58 7.93 4.95
N LEU A 48 -4.57 8.65 5.49
CA LEU A 48 -4.36 9.87 6.26
C LEU A 48 -3.41 9.64 7.45
N PHE A 49 -3.67 8.63 8.27
CA PHE A 49 -2.83 8.33 9.43
C PHE A 49 -1.46 7.85 9.02
N TYR A 50 -1.33 7.04 7.96
CA TYR A 50 -0.02 6.72 7.38
C TYR A 50 0.77 7.98 7.01
N ARG A 51 0.17 8.92 6.25
CA ARG A 51 0.85 10.16 5.83
C ARG A 51 1.32 10.99 7.02
N LEU A 52 0.52 11.06 8.09
CA LEU A 52 0.90 11.75 9.32
C LEU A 52 2.02 11.00 10.07
N ALA A 53 1.91 9.69 10.22
CA ALA A 53 2.92 8.86 10.87
C ALA A 53 4.27 8.97 10.16
N ASN A 54 4.27 8.84 8.83
CA ASN A 54 5.44 8.97 7.98
C ASN A 54 6.07 10.38 8.07
N TYR A 55 5.26 11.44 8.10
CA TYR A 55 5.75 12.80 8.29
C TYR A 55 6.52 12.98 9.61
N PHE A 56 5.94 12.53 10.74
CA PHE A 56 6.61 12.66 12.04
C PHE A 56 7.85 11.77 12.13
N GLN A 57 7.79 10.57 11.55
CA GLN A 57 8.93 9.66 11.46
C GLN A 57 10.10 10.29 10.66
N ALA A 58 9.83 10.87 9.49
CA ALA A 58 10.84 11.52 8.65
C ALA A 58 11.46 12.77 9.28
N ARG A 59 10.78 13.39 10.26
CA ARG A 59 11.25 14.58 10.99
C ARG A 59 11.98 14.24 12.29
N GLY A 60 12.20 12.96 12.59
CA GLY A 60 12.92 12.49 13.77
C GLY A 60 12.05 12.27 15.02
N SER A 61 10.75 12.57 14.94
CA SER A 61 9.79 12.29 16.02
C SER A 61 9.27 10.85 15.92
N SER A 62 10.16 9.87 16.04
CA SER A 62 9.85 8.45 15.84
C SER A 62 8.76 7.94 16.77
N TRP A 63 8.75 8.39 18.04
CA TRP A 63 7.73 8.00 19.00
C TRP A 63 6.31 8.39 18.53
N LEU A 64 6.17 9.58 17.94
CA LEU A 64 4.88 10.09 17.47
C LEU A 64 4.46 9.41 16.17
N GLY A 65 5.40 9.15 15.27
CA GLY A 65 5.19 8.32 14.08
C GLY A 65 4.65 6.95 14.47
N ARG A 66 5.31 6.28 15.42
CA ARG A 66 4.93 4.97 15.95
C ARG A 66 3.55 4.97 16.62
N MET A 67 3.25 6.01 17.40
CA MET A 67 1.97 6.12 18.08
C MET A 67 0.81 6.31 17.08
N ILE A 68 1.00 7.11 16.03
CA ILE A 68 0.00 7.30 14.97
C ILE A 68 -0.16 6.03 14.14
N TRP A 69 0.94 5.33 13.83
CA TRP A 69 0.89 4.01 13.18
C TRP A 69 0.05 3.03 14.01
N HIS A 70 0.29 2.94 15.32
CA HIS A 70 -0.47 2.04 16.19
C HIS A 70 -1.95 2.41 16.24
N PHE A 71 -2.26 3.71 16.29
CA PHE A 71 -3.64 4.18 16.20
C PHE A 71 -4.30 3.81 14.87
N ASN A 72 -3.56 3.90 13.76
CA ASN A 72 -4.04 3.49 12.44
C ASN A 72 -4.43 2.02 12.41
N LEU A 73 -3.56 1.16 12.98
CA LEU A 73 -3.79 -0.27 13.11
C LEU A 73 -5.05 -0.57 13.92
N LEU A 74 -5.22 0.07 15.09
CA LEU A 74 -6.41 -0.12 15.92
C LEU A 74 -7.70 0.41 15.27
N TRP A 75 -7.62 1.53 14.56
CA TRP A 75 -8.78 2.21 14.00
C TRP A 75 -9.26 1.61 12.68
N THR A 76 -8.34 1.13 11.83
CA THR A 76 -8.65 0.70 10.47
C THR A 76 -8.31 -0.77 10.19
N GLY A 77 -7.49 -1.40 11.03
CA GLY A 77 -6.94 -2.73 10.77
C GLY A 77 -5.81 -2.76 9.73
N ALA A 78 -5.35 -1.61 9.24
CA ALA A 78 -4.21 -1.52 8.32
C ALA A 78 -2.89 -1.31 9.06
N ASP A 79 -1.92 -2.15 8.74
CA ASP A 79 -0.53 -2.04 9.16
C ASP A 79 0.30 -1.41 8.03
N ILE A 80 0.31 -0.08 7.95
CA ILE A 80 1.08 0.66 6.94
C ILE A 80 2.23 1.36 7.64
N SER A 81 3.44 0.81 7.52
CA SER A 81 4.59 1.31 8.28
C SER A 81 4.83 2.80 8.04
N GLU A 82 5.11 3.51 9.12
CA GLU A 82 5.60 4.88 9.14
C GLU A 82 6.93 5.05 8.36
N HIS A 83 7.66 3.96 8.12
CA HIS A 83 8.90 3.94 7.35
C HIS A 83 8.70 3.71 5.85
N ALA A 84 7.50 3.33 5.41
CA ALA A 84 7.23 3.10 3.99
C ALA A 84 7.28 4.41 3.19
N ASP A 85 7.86 4.38 1.99
CA ASP A 85 7.90 5.52 1.08
C ASP A 85 6.96 5.30 -0.11
N ILE A 86 5.76 5.87 -0.03
CA ILE A 86 4.70 5.68 -1.02
C ILE A 86 4.42 7.02 -1.72
N GLY A 87 4.37 7.01 -3.05
CA GLY A 87 4.01 8.15 -3.88
C GLY A 87 2.58 8.66 -3.64
N GLU A 88 2.23 9.76 -4.29
CA GLU A 88 0.88 10.35 -4.23
C GLU A 88 -0.17 9.50 -4.95
N GLY A 89 -1.44 9.67 -4.58
CA GLY A 89 -2.53 8.87 -5.13
C GLY A 89 -2.61 7.48 -4.52
N PHE A 90 -2.08 7.25 -3.33
CA PHE A 90 -2.20 5.97 -2.64
C PHE A 90 -3.65 5.72 -2.22
N VAL A 91 -4.18 4.55 -2.56
CA VAL A 91 -5.53 4.14 -2.17
C VAL A 91 -5.48 2.77 -1.51
N VAL A 92 -6.12 2.65 -0.35
CA VAL A 92 -6.31 1.37 0.34
C VAL A 92 -7.79 1.01 0.31
N LEU A 93 -8.18 -0.03 -0.41
CA LEU A 93 -9.57 -0.51 -0.45
C LEU A 93 -9.77 -1.56 0.63
N HIS A 94 -10.76 -1.37 1.50
CA HIS A 94 -11.05 -2.30 2.60
C HIS A 94 -9.80 -2.56 3.49
N PRO A 95 -9.34 -1.59 4.29
CA PRO A 95 -8.03 -1.60 4.94
C PRO A 95 -7.73 -2.75 5.89
N ALA A 96 -8.73 -3.52 6.32
CA ALA A 96 -8.52 -4.63 7.25
C ALA A 96 -7.54 -5.66 6.68
N GLY A 97 -6.49 -5.96 7.45
CA GLY A 97 -5.47 -6.96 7.09
C GLY A 97 -4.45 -6.47 6.06
N VAL A 98 -4.49 -5.21 5.66
CA VAL A 98 -3.47 -4.63 4.76
C VAL A 98 -2.16 -4.47 5.52
N ALA A 99 -1.05 -4.92 4.93
CA ALA A 99 0.30 -4.76 5.50
C ALA A 99 1.24 -4.15 4.46
N VAL A 100 1.85 -3.00 4.73
CA VAL A 100 2.68 -2.30 3.74
C VAL A 100 3.98 -1.80 4.35
N MET A 101 5.09 -2.31 3.82
CA MET A 101 6.44 -1.85 4.07
C MET A 101 7.29 -1.97 2.80
N GLY A 102 8.16 -0.99 2.55
CA GLY A 102 8.93 -0.87 1.30
C GLY A 102 8.74 0.49 0.64
N SER A 103 8.94 0.54 -0.68
CA SER A 103 8.75 1.76 -1.47
C SER A 103 7.80 1.51 -2.64
N ALA A 104 6.96 2.50 -2.94
CA ALA A 104 6.05 2.46 -4.05
C ALA A 104 5.91 3.82 -4.74
N GLY A 105 5.74 3.78 -6.06
CA GLY A 105 5.47 4.94 -6.89
C GLY A 105 4.09 5.57 -6.65
N LYS A 106 3.66 6.34 -7.62
CA LYS A 106 2.34 7.00 -7.63
C LYS A 106 1.24 5.98 -7.88
N ASN A 107 0.04 6.30 -7.41
CA ASN A 107 -1.17 5.56 -7.75
C ASN A 107 -1.13 4.07 -7.37
N LEU A 108 -0.42 3.71 -6.29
CA LEU A 108 -0.55 2.39 -5.69
C LEU A 108 -1.99 2.17 -5.18
N THR A 109 -2.56 1.02 -5.48
CA THR A 109 -3.83 0.56 -4.91
C THR A 109 -3.62 -0.76 -4.19
N VAL A 110 -3.99 -0.84 -2.91
CA VAL A 110 -3.90 -2.09 -2.12
C VAL A 110 -5.26 -2.44 -1.57
N SER A 111 -5.69 -3.69 -1.75
CA SER A 111 -7.00 -4.18 -1.30
C SER A 111 -6.91 -4.99 0.00
N ALA A 112 -8.05 -5.38 0.57
CA ALA A 112 -8.13 -6.16 1.82
C ALA A 112 -7.18 -7.36 1.84
N CYS A 113 -6.55 -7.57 3.00
CA CYS A 113 -5.61 -8.67 3.23
C CYS A 113 -4.43 -8.73 2.25
N SER A 114 -4.09 -7.61 1.61
CA SER A 114 -3.01 -7.52 0.64
C SER A 114 -1.86 -6.67 1.14
N GLY A 115 -0.68 -6.82 0.55
CA GLY A 115 0.46 -6.12 1.10
C GLY A 115 1.79 -6.20 0.38
N LEU A 116 2.71 -5.40 0.91
CA LEU A 116 4.12 -5.32 0.54
C LEU A 116 4.94 -5.66 1.80
N GLY A 117 5.83 -6.63 1.71
CA GLY A 117 6.55 -7.12 2.88
C GLY A 117 7.93 -7.65 2.56
N GLY A 118 8.71 -7.88 3.63
CA GLY A 118 9.99 -8.57 3.52
C GLY A 118 9.83 -10.08 3.47
N GLU A 119 10.85 -10.75 2.93
CA GLU A 119 10.97 -12.20 2.98
C GLU A 119 12.04 -12.58 4.02
N THR A 120 11.70 -13.52 4.91
CA THR A 120 12.62 -13.95 5.97
C THR A 120 13.93 -14.48 5.37
N GLY A 121 15.05 -13.92 5.82
CA GLY A 121 16.38 -14.33 5.36
C GLY A 121 16.88 -13.60 4.11
N ARG A 122 16.07 -12.71 3.51
CA ARG A 122 16.49 -11.82 2.43
C ARG A 122 16.53 -10.39 2.92
N PHE A 123 17.72 -9.78 2.89
CA PHE A 123 17.98 -8.44 3.44
C PHE A 123 18.67 -7.51 2.45
N GLU A 124 18.75 -7.91 1.17
CA GLU A 124 19.28 -7.07 0.11
C GLU A 124 18.48 -5.76 0.03
N ASP A 125 19.17 -4.63 -0.13
CA ASP A 125 18.53 -3.33 -0.30
C ASP A 125 18.56 -2.96 -1.78
N ILE A 126 17.39 -3.01 -2.41
CA ILE A 126 17.17 -2.66 -3.82
C ILE A 126 16.70 -1.21 -4.00
N GLY A 127 16.90 -0.36 -2.97
CA GLY A 127 16.43 1.03 -2.95
C GLY A 127 15.09 1.23 -2.24
N ALA A 128 14.57 0.19 -1.60
CA ALA A 128 13.32 0.22 -0.83
C ALA A 128 13.52 -0.13 0.65
N GLY A 129 14.77 -0.17 1.12
CA GLY A 129 15.13 -0.64 2.46
C GLY A 129 15.46 -2.13 2.49
N PRO A 130 16.24 -2.60 3.48
CA PRO A 130 16.74 -3.98 3.50
C PRO A 130 15.60 -5.02 3.51
N GLY A 131 15.58 -5.86 2.48
CA GLY A 131 14.63 -6.97 2.33
C GLY A 131 13.25 -6.60 1.80
N PHE A 132 12.98 -5.32 1.49
CA PHE A 132 11.67 -4.86 1.04
C PHE A 132 11.61 -4.63 -0.48
N CYS A 133 10.39 -4.70 -1.02
CA CYS A 133 10.11 -4.54 -2.44
C CYS A 133 10.08 -3.07 -2.88
N LEU A 134 10.45 -2.85 -4.14
CA LEU A 134 10.38 -1.58 -4.86
C LEU A 134 9.27 -1.65 -5.91
N ILE A 135 8.22 -0.86 -5.74
CA ILE A 135 7.01 -0.91 -6.59
C ILE A 135 6.92 0.34 -7.46
N GLY A 136 6.62 0.18 -8.76
CA GLY A 136 6.46 1.25 -9.73
C GLY A 136 5.16 2.04 -9.59
N ASP A 137 4.88 2.85 -10.62
CA ASP A 137 3.66 3.65 -10.71
C ASP A 137 2.46 2.81 -11.19
N ASN A 138 1.26 3.19 -10.75
CA ASN A 138 -0.02 2.59 -11.18
C ASN A 138 -0.14 1.09 -10.91
N VAL A 139 0.46 0.62 -9.82
CA VAL A 139 0.38 -0.79 -9.42
C VAL A 139 -0.88 -1.07 -8.59
N ILE A 140 -1.54 -2.18 -8.87
CA ILE A 140 -2.76 -2.62 -8.18
C ILE A 140 -2.50 -3.98 -7.54
N LEU A 141 -2.73 -4.08 -6.24
CA LEU A 141 -2.80 -5.33 -5.48
C LEU A 141 -4.28 -5.61 -5.19
N GLU A 142 -4.82 -6.63 -5.84
CA GLU A 142 -6.17 -7.13 -5.59
C GLU A 142 -6.24 -7.88 -4.25
N PRO A 143 -7.44 -8.21 -3.71
CA PRO A 143 -7.58 -8.77 -2.37
C PRO A 143 -6.77 -10.06 -2.15
N HIS A 144 -6.19 -10.22 -0.96
CA HIS A 144 -5.38 -11.37 -0.57
C HIS A 144 -4.12 -11.59 -1.44
N SER A 145 -3.59 -10.54 -2.05
CA SER A 145 -2.36 -10.61 -2.85
C SER A 145 -1.17 -9.96 -2.15
N GLY A 146 0.05 -10.27 -2.56
CA GLY A 146 1.20 -9.59 -1.99
C GLY A 146 2.48 -9.71 -2.79
N VAL A 147 3.42 -8.83 -2.47
CA VAL A 147 4.78 -8.84 -2.98
C VAL A 147 5.72 -9.00 -1.78
N LEU A 148 6.57 -10.02 -1.82
CA LEU A 148 7.42 -10.41 -0.70
C LEU A 148 8.89 -10.45 -1.10
N GLY A 149 9.72 -9.81 -0.28
CA GLY A 149 11.17 -9.78 -0.44
C GLY A 149 11.67 -8.61 -1.29
N PRO A 150 13.00 -8.53 -1.51
CA PRO A 150 13.61 -7.53 -2.37
C PRO A 150 13.31 -7.85 -3.83
N VAL A 151 12.10 -7.48 -4.23
CA VAL A 151 11.50 -7.67 -5.55
C VAL A 151 11.17 -6.31 -6.16
N THR A 152 11.46 -6.14 -7.44
CA THR A 152 11.08 -4.96 -8.22
C THR A 152 9.82 -5.25 -9.02
N VAL A 153 8.80 -4.41 -8.85
CA VAL A 153 7.58 -4.43 -9.68
C VAL A 153 7.55 -3.18 -10.54
N GLY A 154 7.42 -3.37 -11.85
CA GLY A 154 7.35 -2.30 -12.83
C GLY A 154 6.07 -1.45 -12.76
N ASN A 155 5.91 -0.59 -13.75
CA ASN A 155 4.77 0.31 -13.87
C ASN A 155 3.55 -0.39 -14.49
N ASN A 156 2.35 0.07 -14.15
CA ASN A 156 1.08 -0.42 -14.71
C ASN A 156 0.91 -1.94 -14.51
N VAL A 157 1.28 -2.42 -13.33
CA VAL A 157 1.18 -3.85 -12.97
C VAL A 157 -0.08 -4.12 -12.18
N ILE A 158 -0.73 -5.25 -12.45
CA ILE A 158 -1.82 -5.79 -11.63
C ILE A 158 -1.37 -7.12 -11.04
N ILE A 159 -1.37 -7.21 -9.72
CA ILE A 159 -1.21 -8.47 -8.99
C ILE A 159 -2.61 -8.94 -8.61
N SER A 160 -3.06 -10.03 -9.25
CA SER A 160 -4.42 -10.55 -9.08
C SER A 160 -4.67 -11.10 -7.68
N ALA A 161 -5.95 -11.25 -7.35
CA ALA A 161 -6.35 -11.76 -6.05
C ALA A 161 -5.73 -13.13 -5.75
N VAL A 162 -5.36 -13.37 -4.48
CA VAL A 162 -4.81 -14.66 -4.01
C VAL A 162 -3.47 -15.04 -4.68
N VAL A 163 -2.66 -14.04 -5.05
CA VAL A 163 -1.32 -14.23 -5.62
C VAL A 163 -0.25 -13.65 -4.70
N ALA A 164 0.81 -14.42 -4.44
CA ALA A 164 2.03 -13.91 -3.81
C ALA A 164 3.18 -13.89 -4.82
N VAL A 165 3.79 -12.73 -5.00
CA VAL A 165 4.92 -12.51 -5.93
C VAL A 165 6.23 -12.42 -5.14
N THR A 166 7.20 -13.23 -5.56
CA THR A 166 8.56 -13.28 -4.99
C THR A 166 9.65 -13.10 -6.05
N PHE A 167 9.27 -12.64 -7.25
CA PHE A 167 10.15 -12.44 -8.41
C PHE A 167 9.85 -11.09 -9.08
N ASP A 168 10.83 -10.53 -9.79
CA ASP A 168 10.67 -9.25 -10.47
C ASP A 168 9.60 -9.29 -11.56
N VAL A 169 8.75 -8.26 -11.60
CA VAL A 169 7.63 -8.15 -12.55
C VAL A 169 7.87 -6.96 -13.48
N PRO A 170 7.90 -7.14 -14.81
CA PRO A 170 8.13 -6.04 -15.75
C PRO A 170 6.90 -5.14 -15.89
N ASP A 171 7.10 -3.96 -16.47
CA ASP A 171 6.04 -3.00 -16.79
C ASP A 171 4.90 -3.63 -17.62
N ASN A 172 3.69 -3.11 -17.46
CA ASN A 172 2.48 -3.46 -18.21
C ASN A 172 2.11 -4.96 -18.12
N THR A 173 2.27 -5.53 -16.93
CA THR A 173 2.05 -6.96 -16.68
C THR A 173 0.89 -7.19 -15.72
N THR A 174 0.11 -8.23 -15.97
CA THR A 174 -0.80 -8.80 -14.98
C THR A 174 -0.23 -10.13 -14.50
N VAL A 175 -0.11 -10.31 -13.19
CA VAL A 175 0.29 -11.58 -12.57
C VAL A 175 -0.95 -12.25 -12.02
N GLU A 176 -1.35 -13.36 -12.65
CA GLU A 176 -2.56 -14.11 -12.32
C GLU A 176 -2.26 -15.34 -11.46
N ALA A 177 -3.26 -15.81 -10.72
CA ALA A 177 -3.18 -17.06 -9.97
C ALA A 177 -3.20 -18.26 -10.93
N HIS A 178 -2.63 -19.39 -10.50
CA HIS A 178 -2.80 -20.65 -11.21
C HIS A 178 -4.28 -21.05 -11.31
N GLU A 179 -4.65 -21.71 -12.42
CA GLU A 179 -5.99 -22.24 -12.60
C GLU A 179 -6.39 -23.15 -11.43
N TYR A 180 -7.54 -22.85 -10.82
CA TYR A 180 -8.12 -23.71 -9.79
C TYR A 180 -8.61 -25.02 -10.41
N ARG A 181 -8.24 -26.15 -9.80
CA ARG A 181 -8.71 -27.47 -10.20
C ARG A 181 -9.89 -27.91 -9.34
N ALA A 182 -11.05 -28.13 -9.95
CA ALA A 182 -12.19 -28.77 -9.29
C ALA A 182 -11.93 -30.28 -9.12
N ILE A 183 -12.20 -30.82 -7.93
CA ILE A 183 -12.14 -32.26 -7.64
C ILE A 183 -13.55 -32.70 -7.24
N SER A 184 -14.17 -33.55 -8.05
CA SER A 184 -15.59 -33.95 -7.91
C SER A 184 -15.84 -35.08 -6.89
N ASN A 185 -14.90 -35.34 -5.97
CA ASN A 185 -14.98 -36.45 -5.00
C ASN A 185 -15.10 -35.94 -3.55
N ALA A 186 -15.76 -34.79 -3.35
CA ALA A 186 -16.06 -34.31 -2.01
C ALA A 186 -16.97 -35.34 -1.30
N LYS A 187 -16.49 -35.89 -0.19
CA LYS A 187 -17.27 -36.74 0.73
C LYS A 187 -17.87 -35.89 1.83
#